data_AF-A0A9P5Z3N2-F1
#
_entry.id   AF-A0A9P5Z3N2-F1
#
_cell.length_a   1.000
_cell.length_b   1.000
_cell.length_c   1.000
_cell.angle_alpha   90.00
_cell.angle_beta   90.00
_cell.angle_gamma   90.00
#
_symmetry.space_group_name_H-M   'P 1'
#
loop_
_entity.id
_entity.type
_entity.pdbx_description
1 polymer ?
#
loop_
_entity_poly.entity_id
_entity_poly.type
_entity_poly.pdbx_seq_one_letter_code
_entity_poly.pdbx_strand_id
1 'polypeptide(L)'
;MSSSFPLFFQPTFTQGLIIGQLSILILLGTILKYLFLESSQYPTASYHQQVDNDAFVRQRNFQARHSLSEYDPDACESTEWFNVLLKQVMDVYRSKLRDDTAGIEGDEIARKRIENYANSIRPAGFVDHITIHSVNLGLSAPSLLNARIQEGEKNSPSEIEFDASYMDTVSLSLSTSYLFNYPTASFARLPISLTIALSQFKSSISIRPPSPLSPAPTLTLTISPNFVLDLTTTSLMGSRAKLANVPKLHELIQHQVRRVLATRATFNFPLPGLSHASQINKDIKS
;
A
#
# COMPACT_ATOMS: atom_id res chain seq x y z
N MET A 1 -43.17 -54.37 -58.37
CA MET A 1 -44.40 -54.61 -57.60
C MET A 1 -44.27 -53.82 -56.31
N SER A 2 -45.16 -52.86 -56.15
CA SER A 2 -45.38 -52.05 -54.96
C SER A 2 -45.89 -52.90 -53.81
N SER A 3 -45.40 -52.65 -52.61
CA SER A 3 -46.13 -52.89 -51.38
C SER A 3 -45.70 -51.88 -50.33
N SER A 4 -46.28 -50.69 -50.44
CA SER A 4 -46.47 -49.77 -49.33
C SER A 4 -47.32 -50.48 -48.28
N PHE A 5 -46.89 -50.49 -47.01
CA PHE A 5 -47.85 -50.48 -45.91
C PHE A 5 -47.40 -49.54 -44.80
N PRO A 6 -48.38 -48.83 -44.19
CA PRO A 6 -48.18 -47.64 -43.39
C PRO A 6 -47.95 -48.03 -41.93
N LEU A 7 -47.65 -47.06 -41.05
CA LEU A 7 -48.28 -46.97 -39.73
C LEU A 7 -47.86 -45.69 -39.02
N PHE A 8 -48.89 -44.88 -38.76
CA PHE A 8 -48.97 -43.81 -37.78
C PHE A 8 -48.27 -44.18 -36.47
N PHE A 9 -47.22 -43.47 -36.10
CA PHE A 9 -46.81 -43.36 -34.70
C PHE A 9 -47.57 -42.18 -34.08
N GLN A 10 -48.79 -42.43 -33.60
CA GLN A 10 -49.43 -41.53 -32.65
C GLN A 10 -49.02 -41.98 -31.24
N PRO A 11 -48.02 -41.35 -30.60
CA PRO A 11 -47.61 -41.73 -29.26
C PRO A 11 -48.79 -41.51 -28.32
N THR A 12 -49.22 -42.58 -27.66
CA THR A 12 -50.25 -42.48 -26.61
C THR A 12 -49.69 -41.67 -25.44
N PHE A 13 -50.53 -40.86 -24.77
CA PHE A 13 -50.11 -39.95 -23.68
C PHE A 13 -49.24 -40.63 -22.61
N THR A 14 -49.54 -41.89 -22.31
CA THR A 14 -48.77 -42.74 -21.38
C THR A 14 -47.39 -43.12 -21.92
N GLN A 15 -47.22 -43.37 -23.22
CA GLN A 15 -45.90 -43.61 -23.81
C GLN A 15 -45.03 -42.34 -23.81
N GLY A 16 -45.64 -41.17 -24.07
CA GLY A 16 -44.95 -39.88 -23.95
C GLY A 16 -44.52 -39.57 -22.51
N LEU A 17 -45.38 -39.89 -21.53
CA LEU A 17 -45.06 -39.74 -20.10
C LEU A 17 -43.90 -40.64 -19.67
N ILE A 18 -43.90 -41.90 -20.09
CA ILE A 18 -42.81 -42.85 -19.77
C ILE A 18 -41.49 -42.37 -20.37
N ILE A 19 -41.50 -41.91 -21.62
CA ILE A 19 -40.31 -41.34 -22.29
C ILE A 19 -39.82 -40.06 -21.60
N GLY A 20 -40.73 -39.19 -21.16
CA GLY A 20 -40.38 -37.97 -20.41
C GLY A 20 -39.82 -38.26 -19.02
N GLN A 21 -40.39 -39.21 -18.29
CA GLN A 21 -39.84 -39.65 -16.99
C GLN A 21 -38.46 -40.28 -17.15
N LEU A 22 -38.25 -41.05 -18.22
CA LEU A 22 -36.96 -41.65 -18.51
C LEU A 22 -35.93 -40.58 -18.91
N SER A 23 -36.31 -39.54 -19.66
CA SER A 23 -35.40 -38.44 -19.99
C SER A 23 -35.01 -37.62 -18.75
N ILE A 24 -35.93 -37.41 -17.81
CA ILE A 24 -35.65 -36.72 -16.55
C ILE A 24 -34.70 -37.53 -15.66
N LEU A 25 -34.87 -38.85 -15.60
CA LEU A 25 -33.95 -39.72 -14.86
C LEU A 25 -32.56 -39.76 -15.50
N ILE A 26 -32.47 -39.76 -16.83
CA ILE A 26 -31.18 -39.65 -17.54
C ILE A 26 -30.53 -38.29 -17.27
N LEU A 27 -31.29 -37.19 -17.32
CA LEU A 27 -30.78 -35.84 -17.02
C LEU A 27 -30.31 -35.74 -15.57
N LEU A 28 -31.10 -36.24 -14.61
CA LEU A 28 -30.75 -36.26 -13.19
C LEU A 28 -29.50 -37.11 -12.94
N GLY A 29 -29.40 -38.28 -13.59
CA GLY A 29 -28.21 -39.13 -13.55
C GLY A 29 -26.99 -38.45 -14.18
N THR A 30 -27.18 -37.67 -15.25
CA THR A 30 -26.10 -36.93 -15.92
C THR A 30 -25.65 -35.73 -15.08
N ILE A 31 -26.57 -35.04 -14.42
CA ILE A 31 -26.27 -33.94 -13.49
C ILE A 31 -25.59 -34.47 -12.24
N LEU A 32 -26.06 -35.57 -11.64
CA LEU A 32 -25.36 -36.22 -10.52
C LEU A 32 -23.98 -36.72 -10.95
N LYS A 33 -23.85 -37.30 -12.15
CA LYS A 33 -22.55 -37.66 -12.72
C LYS A 33 -21.65 -36.43 -12.90
N TYR A 34 -22.12 -35.35 -13.50
CA TYR A 34 -21.28 -34.17 -13.73
C TYR A 34 -20.99 -33.35 -12.45
N LEU A 35 -21.92 -33.31 -11.50
CA LEU A 35 -21.83 -32.52 -10.27
C LEU A 35 -21.07 -33.26 -9.16
N PHE A 36 -21.17 -34.58 -9.08
CA PHE A 36 -20.44 -35.39 -8.10
C PHE A 36 -19.23 -36.15 -8.68
N LEU A 37 -19.22 -36.50 -9.96
CA LEU A 37 -18.07 -37.21 -10.58
C LEU A 37 -17.18 -36.32 -11.46
N GLU A 38 -17.58 -35.10 -11.85
CA GLU A 38 -16.79 -34.24 -12.75
C GLU A 38 -16.35 -32.91 -12.11
N SER A 39 -16.19 -32.87 -10.78
CA SER A 39 -15.59 -31.73 -10.07
C SER A 39 -14.07 -31.64 -10.19
N SER A 40 -13.47 -32.14 -11.28
CA SER A 40 -12.03 -32.01 -11.53
C SER A 40 -11.64 -32.27 -12.99
N GLN A 41 -11.91 -31.32 -13.90
CA GLN A 41 -10.95 -31.06 -14.97
C GLN A 41 -11.08 -29.66 -15.60
N TYR A 42 -10.24 -28.76 -15.09
CA TYR A 42 -9.68 -27.61 -15.81
C TYR A 42 -8.87 -28.10 -17.02
N PRO A 43 -8.66 -27.29 -18.07
CA PRO A 43 -7.85 -27.70 -19.19
C PRO A 43 -6.37 -27.85 -18.78
N THR A 44 -5.80 -28.96 -19.28
CA THR A 44 -4.39 -29.30 -19.52
C THR A 44 -3.51 -29.81 -18.37
N ALA A 45 -2.75 -30.85 -18.74
CA ALA A 45 -1.69 -31.58 -18.05
C ALA A 45 -2.11 -32.75 -17.15
N SER A 46 -1.61 -33.91 -17.53
CA SER A 46 -1.77 -35.25 -16.98
C SER A 46 -1.62 -35.31 -15.47
N TYR A 47 -2.69 -35.68 -14.75
CA TYR A 47 -2.62 -36.11 -13.35
C TYR A 47 -3.26 -37.50 -13.24
N HIS A 48 -2.40 -38.51 -13.11
CA HIS A 48 -2.75 -39.83 -12.61
C HIS A 48 -2.94 -39.71 -11.09
N GLN A 49 -4.11 -40.11 -10.58
CA GLN A 49 -4.37 -40.20 -9.16
C GLN A 49 -3.96 -41.60 -8.67
N GLN A 50 -2.80 -41.69 -8.03
CA GLN A 50 -2.38 -42.87 -7.27
C GLN A 50 -2.63 -42.58 -5.79
N VAL A 51 -3.74 -43.10 -5.28
CA VAL A 51 -4.02 -43.17 -3.84
C VAL A 51 -3.15 -44.29 -3.28
N ASP A 52 -2.01 -43.93 -2.69
CA ASP A 52 -1.62 -44.34 -1.34
C ASP A 52 -0.24 -43.70 -1.06
N ASN A 53 -0.24 -42.44 -0.61
CA ASN A 53 0.98 -41.72 -0.27
C ASN A 53 0.71 -40.55 0.68
N ASP A 54 -0.40 -40.50 1.42
CA ASP A 54 -0.67 -39.35 2.30
C ASP A 54 0.31 -39.26 3.49
N ALA A 55 0.84 -40.39 3.96
CA ALA A 55 1.90 -40.39 4.97
C ALA A 55 3.22 -39.90 4.38
N PHE A 56 3.60 -40.37 3.19
CA PHE A 56 4.82 -39.96 2.49
C PHE A 56 4.75 -38.55 1.92
N VAL A 57 3.58 -38.03 1.51
CA VAL A 57 3.36 -36.66 1.02
C VAL A 57 3.25 -35.69 2.18
N ARG A 58 2.68 -36.07 3.33
CA ARG A 58 2.85 -35.27 4.57
C ARG A 58 4.30 -35.22 4.98
N GLN A 59 5.04 -36.32 4.87
CA GLN A 59 6.47 -36.39 5.17
C GLN A 59 7.30 -35.64 4.12
N ARG A 60 6.89 -35.62 2.85
CA ARG A 60 7.49 -34.85 1.75
C ARG A 60 7.13 -33.38 1.82
N ASN A 61 5.98 -32.99 2.37
CA ASN A 61 5.61 -31.61 2.66
C ASN A 61 6.27 -31.13 3.97
N PHE A 62 6.52 -32.04 4.93
CA PHE A 62 7.39 -31.78 6.08
C PHE A 62 8.86 -31.67 5.67
N GLN A 63 9.31 -32.50 4.73
CA GLN A 63 10.65 -32.46 4.13
C GLN A 63 10.79 -31.36 3.08
N ALA A 64 9.72 -30.90 2.43
CA ALA A 64 9.72 -29.74 1.52
C ALA A 64 9.63 -28.41 2.28
N ARG A 65 9.05 -28.43 3.50
CA ARG A 65 9.29 -27.40 4.50
C ARG A 65 10.71 -27.43 5.07
N HIS A 66 11.43 -28.55 4.90
CA HIS A 66 12.82 -28.72 5.35
C HIS A 66 13.86 -28.63 4.22
N SER A 67 13.44 -28.69 2.95
CA SER A 67 14.18 -28.15 1.84
C SER A 67 13.95 -26.65 1.89
N LEU A 68 14.62 -26.03 2.86
CA LEU A 68 15.14 -24.70 2.69
C LEU A 68 15.73 -24.71 1.28
N SER A 69 15.03 -24.08 0.33
CA SER A 69 15.70 -23.49 -0.83
C SER A 69 16.95 -22.90 -0.25
N GLU A 70 18.12 -23.44 -0.63
CA GLU A 70 19.42 -23.07 -0.10
C GLU A 70 19.45 -21.55 -0.10
N TYR A 71 19.15 -20.97 1.07
CA TYR A 71 18.79 -19.58 1.19
C TYR A 71 20.13 -18.89 1.12
N ASP A 72 20.48 -18.47 -0.08
CA ASP A 72 21.63 -17.62 -0.28
C ASP A 72 21.28 -16.31 0.45
N PRO A 73 21.93 -16.03 1.60
CA PRO A 73 21.64 -14.82 2.37
C PRO A 73 21.96 -13.54 1.58
N ASP A 74 22.65 -13.67 0.45
CA ASP A 74 23.01 -12.58 -0.46
C ASP A 74 22.10 -12.49 -1.70
N ALA A 75 21.18 -13.44 -1.92
CA ALA A 75 20.20 -13.39 -3.00
C ALA A 75 19.13 -12.33 -2.71
N CYS A 76 19.43 -11.09 -3.08
CA CYS A 76 18.47 -10.00 -3.06
C CYS A 76 17.30 -10.30 -4.01
N GLU A 77 16.07 -10.33 -3.48
CA GLU A 77 14.90 -10.53 -4.32
C GLU A 77 14.59 -9.27 -5.14
N SER A 78 14.12 -9.47 -6.38
CA SER A 78 13.73 -8.36 -7.26
C SER A 78 12.39 -7.76 -6.84
N THR A 79 12.38 -6.46 -6.55
CA THR A 79 11.21 -5.67 -6.15
C THR A 79 10.54 -4.92 -7.32
N GLU A 80 10.89 -5.26 -8.56
CA GLU A 80 10.47 -4.54 -9.78
C GLU A 80 8.95 -4.43 -9.94
N TRP A 81 8.22 -5.53 -9.71
CA TRP A 81 6.76 -5.50 -9.83
C TRP A 81 6.12 -4.52 -8.83
N PHE A 82 6.68 -4.43 -7.63
CA PHE A 82 6.20 -3.53 -6.58
C PHE A 82 6.53 -2.08 -6.91
N ASN A 83 7.70 -1.83 -7.51
CA ASN A 83 8.07 -0.50 -8.00
C ASN A 83 7.10 -0.01 -9.09
N VAL A 84 6.70 -0.88 -10.03
CA VAL A 84 5.69 -0.56 -11.04
C VAL A 84 4.33 -0.24 -10.40
N LEU A 85 3.90 -1.04 -9.43
CA LEU A 85 2.64 -0.81 -8.71
C LEU A 85 2.69 0.51 -7.92
N LEU A 86 3.78 0.77 -7.20
CA LEU A 86 3.96 1.97 -6.40
C LEU A 86 3.96 3.22 -7.29
N LYS A 87 4.59 3.14 -8.47
CA LYS A 87 4.51 4.20 -9.48
C LYS A 87 3.07 4.49 -9.91
N GLN A 88 2.31 3.45 -10.24
CA GLN A 88 0.91 3.62 -10.64
C GLN A 88 0.06 4.23 -9.51
N VAL A 89 0.26 3.78 -8.26
CA VAL A 89 -0.44 4.33 -7.10
C VAL A 89 -0.10 5.81 -6.90
N MET A 90 1.18 6.18 -7.02
CA MET A 90 1.64 7.57 -6.90
C MET A 90 1.07 8.45 -8.01
N ASP A 91 0.99 7.95 -9.24
CA ASP A 91 0.40 8.67 -10.37
C ASP A 91 -1.10 8.91 -10.17
N VAL A 92 -1.83 7.91 -9.66
CA VAL A 92 -3.24 8.07 -9.28
C VAL A 92 -3.40 9.08 -8.15
N TYR A 93 -2.56 9.03 -7.11
CA TYR A 93 -2.62 9.98 -6.01
C TYR A 93 -2.37 11.42 -6.49
N ARG A 94 -1.38 11.63 -7.35
CA ARG A 94 -1.10 12.92 -7.99
C ARG A 94 -2.26 13.40 -8.85
N SER A 95 -2.87 12.51 -9.64
CA SER A 95 -4.06 12.83 -10.43
C SER A 95 -5.21 13.27 -9.54
N LYS A 96 -5.47 12.54 -8.45
CA LYS A 96 -6.53 12.88 -7.48
C LYS A 96 -6.25 14.16 -6.70
N LEU A 97 -5.00 14.50 -6.44
CA LEU A 97 -4.65 15.83 -5.90
C LEU A 97 -4.99 16.96 -6.88
N ARG A 98 -4.93 16.69 -8.18
CA ARG A 98 -5.31 17.61 -9.27
C ARG A 98 -6.77 17.48 -9.71
N ASP A 99 -7.60 16.70 -9.01
CA ASP A 99 -8.98 16.36 -9.43
C ASP A 99 -9.09 15.84 -10.87
N ASP A 100 -8.11 15.04 -11.29
CA ASP A 100 -8.00 14.46 -12.64
C ASP A 100 -7.96 15.52 -13.76
N THR A 101 -7.67 16.77 -13.42
CA THR A 101 -7.48 17.86 -14.38
C THR A 101 -5.99 18.05 -14.68
N ALA A 102 -5.66 18.19 -15.96
CA ALA A 102 -4.28 18.38 -16.41
C ALA A 102 -3.94 19.86 -16.57
N GLY A 103 -2.68 20.22 -16.34
CA GLY A 103 -2.16 21.57 -16.55
C GLY A 103 -2.31 22.50 -15.35
N ILE A 104 -2.30 23.80 -15.62
CA ILE A 104 -2.22 24.87 -14.62
C ILE A 104 -3.43 24.88 -13.68
N GLU A 105 -4.62 24.53 -14.19
CA GLU A 105 -5.84 24.46 -13.38
C GLU A 105 -5.77 23.35 -12.31
N GLY A 106 -5.28 22.18 -12.69
CA GLY A 106 -5.06 21.07 -11.76
C GLY A 106 -4.00 21.38 -10.71
N ASP A 107 -2.93 22.08 -11.10
CA ASP A 107 -1.91 22.53 -10.17
C ASP A 107 -2.47 23.56 -9.16
N GLU A 108 -3.38 24.45 -9.57
CA GLU A 108 -4.07 25.37 -8.65
C GLU A 108 -5.01 24.64 -7.68
N ILE A 109 -5.69 23.58 -8.13
CA ILE A 109 -6.52 22.73 -7.26
C ILE A 109 -5.64 22.02 -6.22
N ALA A 110 -4.53 21.42 -6.65
CA ALA A 110 -3.58 20.78 -5.76
C ALA A 110 -3.01 21.79 -4.75
N ARG A 111 -2.64 22.99 -5.20
CA ARG A 111 -2.19 24.11 -4.35
C ARG A 111 -3.22 24.45 -3.29
N LYS A 112 -4.50 24.63 -3.66
CA LYS A 112 -5.60 24.92 -2.72
C LYS A 112 -5.83 23.78 -1.72
N ARG A 113 -5.76 22.52 -2.15
CA ARG A 113 -5.91 21.35 -1.26
C ARG A 113 -4.81 21.30 -0.21
N ILE A 114 -3.58 21.49 -0.64
CA ILE A 114 -2.43 21.51 0.27
C ILE A 114 -2.52 22.74 1.19
N GLU A 115 -3.02 23.87 0.71
CA GLU A 115 -3.22 25.08 1.52
C GLU A 115 -4.28 24.83 2.61
N ASN A 116 -5.41 24.22 2.26
CA ASN A 116 -6.45 23.84 3.22
C ASN A 116 -5.91 22.85 4.25
N TYR A 117 -5.17 21.85 3.81
CA TYR A 117 -4.55 20.86 4.70
C TYR A 117 -3.52 21.51 5.64
N ALA A 118 -2.61 22.32 5.11
CA ALA A 118 -1.59 23.02 5.89
C ALA A 118 -2.21 23.93 6.96
N ASN A 119 -3.30 24.63 6.63
CA ASN A 119 -4.01 25.48 7.57
C ASN A 119 -4.83 24.69 8.60
N SER A 120 -5.28 23.47 8.28
CA SER A 120 -5.99 22.59 9.23
C SER A 120 -5.09 22.07 10.36
N ILE A 121 -3.80 21.87 10.08
CA ILE A 121 -2.81 21.37 11.04
C ILE A 121 -2.00 22.49 11.72
N ARG A 122 -2.25 23.76 11.36
CA ARG A 122 -1.41 24.87 11.80
C ARG A 122 -1.61 25.17 13.30
N PRO A 123 -0.53 25.50 14.04
CA PRO A 123 -0.65 26.02 15.39
C PRO A 123 -1.07 27.51 15.34
N ALA A 124 -2.38 27.76 15.33
CA ALA A 124 -2.97 29.09 15.15
C ALA A 124 -2.53 30.16 16.17
N GLY A 125 -1.94 29.76 17.31
CA GLY A 125 -1.40 30.69 18.31
C GLY A 125 -0.04 31.31 17.96
N PHE A 126 0.73 30.69 17.06
CA PHE A 126 2.10 31.13 16.73
C PHE A 126 2.30 31.44 15.25
N VAL A 127 1.47 30.85 14.40
CA VAL A 127 1.61 30.93 12.94
C VAL A 127 0.29 31.45 12.36
N ASP A 128 0.40 32.51 11.58
CA ASP A 128 -0.70 33.11 10.82
C ASP A 128 -1.14 32.19 9.66
N HIS A 129 -2.05 32.67 8.82
CA HIS A 129 -2.49 31.95 7.64
C HIS A 129 -1.33 31.62 6.70
N ILE A 130 -1.20 30.34 6.37
CA ILE A 130 -0.18 29.83 5.45
C ILE A 130 -0.76 29.94 4.05
N THR A 131 -0.19 30.80 3.21
CA THR A 131 -0.54 30.89 1.79
C THR A 131 0.47 30.10 0.97
N ILE A 132 0.00 29.21 0.12
CA ILE A 132 0.88 28.45 -0.77
C ILE A 132 0.99 29.18 -2.10
N HIS A 133 2.22 29.47 -2.54
CA HIS A 133 2.51 30.15 -3.80
C HIS A 133 2.72 29.17 -4.96
N SER A 134 3.45 28.09 -4.72
CA SER A 134 3.70 27.07 -5.74
C SER A 134 3.92 25.70 -5.09
N VAL A 135 3.51 24.66 -5.82
CA VAL A 135 3.68 23.26 -5.44
C VAL A 135 4.20 22.50 -6.65
N ASN A 136 5.28 21.77 -6.46
CA ASN A 136 5.75 20.76 -7.38
C ASN A 136 5.67 19.40 -6.68
N LEU A 137 4.81 18.51 -7.19
CA LEU A 137 4.58 17.16 -6.66
C LEU A 137 5.58 16.12 -7.19
N GLY A 138 6.49 16.53 -8.07
CA GLY A 138 7.43 15.65 -8.74
C GLY A 138 6.76 14.72 -9.77
N LEU A 139 7.58 13.87 -10.38
CA LEU A 139 7.17 12.91 -11.43
C LEU A 139 7.59 11.47 -11.12
N SER A 140 8.57 11.27 -10.24
CA SER A 140 9.13 9.96 -9.92
C SER A 140 8.33 9.27 -8.82
N ALA A 141 8.51 7.96 -8.66
CA ALA A 141 7.98 7.21 -7.53
C ALA A 141 9.15 6.62 -6.72
N PRO A 142 8.95 6.29 -5.43
CA PRO A 142 9.98 5.59 -4.67
C PRO A 142 10.27 4.24 -5.32
N SER A 143 11.53 3.85 -5.33
CA SER A 143 11.98 2.52 -5.74
C SER A 143 12.45 1.76 -4.50
N LEU A 144 11.96 0.54 -4.32
CA LEU A 144 12.52 -0.41 -3.37
C LEU A 144 13.57 -1.25 -4.08
N LEU A 145 14.65 -1.58 -3.39
CA LEU A 145 15.79 -2.36 -3.85
C LEU A 145 16.21 -3.34 -2.76
N ASN A 146 16.95 -4.38 -3.14
CA ASN A 146 17.60 -5.30 -2.21
C ASN A 146 16.69 -5.84 -1.10
N ALA A 147 15.59 -6.51 -1.47
CA ALA A 147 14.76 -7.18 -0.48
C ALA A 147 15.55 -8.36 0.13
N ARG A 148 15.70 -8.34 1.45
CA ARG A 148 16.43 -9.33 2.26
C ARG A 148 15.48 -9.89 3.31
N ILE A 149 15.51 -11.21 3.50
CA ILE A 149 14.74 -11.87 4.54
C ILE A 149 15.70 -12.11 5.71
N GLN A 150 15.50 -11.37 6.81
CA GLN A 150 16.22 -11.61 8.04
C GLN A 150 15.42 -12.61 8.88
N GLU A 151 15.92 -13.86 8.98
CA GLU A 151 15.33 -14.81 9.91
C GLU A 151 15.51 -14.32 11.35
N GLY A 152 14.40 -14.23 12.08
CA GLY A 152 14.41 -13.83 13.48
C GLY A 152 15.09 -14.89 14.36
N GLU A 153 15.85 -14.47 15.36
CA GLU A 153 16.37 -15.37 16.40
C GLU A 153 15.24 -16.18 17.04
N LYS A 154 15.55 -17.42 17.49
CA LYS A 154 14.61 -18.43 18.03
C LYS A 154 13.42 -17.77 18.76
N ASN A 155 12.25 -17.79 18.11
CA ASN A 155 10.94 -17.24 18.51
C ASN A 155 10.55 -15.84 18.00
N SER A 156 11.37 -15.17 17.18
CA SER A 156 10.95 -13.94 16.49
C SER A 156 10.53 -14.22 15.05
N PRO A 157 9.45 -13.57 14.57
CA PRO A 157 9.03 -13.70 13.18
C PRO A 157 10.13 -13.15 12.25
N SER A 158 10.31 -13.79 11.09
CA SER A 158 11.23 -13.31 10.05
C SER A 158 10.89 -11.88 9.66
N GLU A 159 11.87 -11.00 9.58
CA GLU A 159 11.72 -9.60 9.18
C GLU A 159 12.18 -9.44 7.73
N ILE A 160 11.48 -8.62 6.95
CA ILE A 160 11.84 -8.37 5.56
C ILE A 160 12.37 -6.94 5.49
N GLU A 161 13.63 -6.78 5.14
CA GLU A 161 14.29 -5.48 4.99
C GLU A 161 14.45 -5.15 3.51
N PHE A 162 14.22 -3.90 3.12
CA PHE A 162 14.48 -3.41 1.78
C PHE A 162 14.98 -1.96 1.79
N ASP A 163 15.85 -1.66 0.84
CA ASP A 163 16.39 -0.31 0.63
C ASP A 163 15.41 0.52 -0.20
N ALA A 164 14.84 1.56 0.38
CA ALA A 164 14.01 2.53 -0.33
C ALA A 164 14.85 3.72 -0.80
N SER A 165 14.74 4.07 -2.08
CA SER A 165 15.35 5.26 -2.67
C SER A 165 14.30 6.07 -3.43
N TYR A 166 14.23 7.36 -3.16
CA TYR A 166 13.40 8.33 -3.85
C TYR A 166 14.27 9.50 -4.30
N MET A 167 14.26 9.78 -5.59
CA MET A 167 14.97 10.91 -6.19
C MET A 167 14.01 11.65 -7.11
N ASP A 168 13.70 12.89 -6.75
CA ASP A 168 12.76 13.73 -7.48
C ASP A 168 13.01 15.20 -7.13
N THR A 169 12.22 16.10 -7.71
CA THR A 169 12.29 17.56 -7.56
C THR A 169 11.03 18.11 -6.90
N VAL A 170 10.56 17.46 -5.84
CA VAL A 170 9.37 17.90 -5.10
C VAL A 170 9.68 19.21 -4.39
N SER A 171 8.86 20.24 -4.58
CA SER A 171 9.06 21.54 -3.95
C SER A 171 7.77 22.21 -3.53
N LEU A 172 7.84 23.00 -2.46
CA LEU A 172 6.72 23.73 -1.88
C LEU A 172 7.19 25.13 -1.50
N SER A 173 6.61 26.15 -2.13
CA SER A 173 6.81 27.55 -1.74
C SER A 173 5.57 28.08 -1.03
N LEU A 174 5.77 28.58 0.19
CA LEU A 174 4.72 29.13 1.04
C LEU A 174 5.14 30.48 1.62
N SER A 175 4.17 31.30 1.99
CA SER A 175 4.40 32.42 2.89
C SER A 175 3.49 32.32 4.11
N THR A 176 4.04 32.70 5.24
CA THR A 176 3.34 32.72 6.51
C THR A 176 3.89 33.83 7.39
N SER A 177 3.11 34.28 8.36
CA SER A 177 3.61 35.23 9.37
C SER A 177 3.77 34.53 10.71
N TYR A 178 4.91 34.72 11.37
CA TYR A 178 5.08 34.30 12.76
C TYR A 178 4.48 35.36 13.68
N LEU A 179 3.68 34.94 14.65
CA LEU A 179 3.00 35.80 15.62
C LEU A 179 3.80 35.80 16.92
N PHE A 180 4.35 36.96 17.28
CA PHE A 180 4.99 37.19 18.57
C PHE A 180 3.94 37.60 19.60
N ASN A 181 3.84 36.82 20.68
CA ASN A 181 2.85 37.03 21.76
C ASN A 181 3.45 37.66 23.03
N TYR A 182 4.62 38.28 22.91
CA TYR A 182 5.29 38.97 24.03
C TYR A 182 5.65 40.40 23.60
N PRO A 183 5.36 41.44 24.41
CA PRO A 183 4.78 41.41 25.77
C PRO A 183 3.24 41.26 25.84
N THR A 184 2.51 41.42 24.72
CA THR A 184 1.06 41.20 24.61
C THR A 184 0.74 40.22 23.48
N ALA A 185 -0.45 39.61 23.48
CA ALA A 185 -0.89 38.70 22.42
C ALA A 185 -0.88 39.40 21.04
N SER A 186 -0.32 38.73 20.03
CA SER A 186 -0.17 39.26 18.66
C SER A 186 0.54 40.62 18.57
N PHE A 187 1.49 40.90 19.46
CA PHE A 187 2.27 42.14 19.50
C PHE A 187 2.96 42.47 18.18
N ALA A 188 3.57 41.47 17.55
CA ALA A 188 4.25 41.66 16.27
C ALA A 188 4.00 40.48 15.34
N ARG A 189 3.84 40.78 14.05
CA ARG A 189 3.77 39.79 12.98
C ARG A 189 5.03 39.88 12.14
N LEU A 190 5.61 38.72 11.84
CA LEU A 190 6.82 38.65 11.06
C LEU A 190 6.59 37.84 9.79
N PRO A 191 6.55 38.47 8.61
CA PRO A 191 6.34 37.76 7.36
C PRO A 191 7.58 36.96 6.98
N ILE A 192 7.37 35.70 6.64
CA ILE A 192 8.38 34.74 6.23
C ILE A 192 7.88 34.05 4.96
N SER A 193 8.65 34.17 3.89
CA SER A 193 8.46 33.36 2.68
C SER A 193 9.46 32.22 2.71
N LEU A 194 9.01 31.00 2.50
CA LEU A 194 9.79 29.78 2.61
C LEU A 194 9.61 28.94 1.35
N THR A 195 10.69 28.42 0.80
CA THR A 195 10.65 27.36 -0.22
C THR A 195 11.39 26.14 0.31
N ILE A 196 10.71 25.00 0.35
CA ILE A 196 11.26 23.71 0.74
C ILE A 196 11.31 22.85 -0.51
N ALA A 197 12.45 22.22 -0.80
CA ALA A 197 12.57 21.27 -1.90
C ALA A 197 13.29 20.01 -1.42
N LEU A 198 12.74 18.85 -1.79
CA LEU A 198 13.27 17.52 -1.52
C LEU A 198 13.92 16.99 -2.80
N SER A 199 15.22 16.73 -2.74
CA SER A 199 16.00 16.18 -3.87
C SER A 199 16.19 14.66 -3.76
N GLN A 200 16.49 14.17 -2.56
CA GLN A 200 16.75 12.76 -2.32
C GLN A 200 16.25 12.33 -0.95
N PHE A 201 15.63 11.16 -0.92
CA PHE A 201 15.33 10.41 0.28
C PHE A 201 15.81 8.97 0.11
N LYS A 202 16.65 8.49 1.02
CA LYS A 202 17.08 7.09 1.06
C LYS A 202 16.91 6.56 2.48
N SER A 203 16.31 5.38 2.61
CA SER A 203 16.08 4.76 3.91
C SER A 203 15.98 3.26 3.77
N SER A 204 16.40 2.52 4.79
CA SER A 204 16.03 1.10 4.91
C SER A 204 14.64 1.02 5.55
N ILE A 205 13.75 0.21 4.98
CA ILE A 205 12.42 -0.05 5.49
C ILE A 205 12.34 -1.54 5.84
N SER A 206 11.86 -1.82 7.03
CA SER A 206 11.66 -3.19 7.51
C SER A 206 10.18 -3.49 7.71
N ILE A 207 9.75 -4.68 7.29
CA ILE A 207 8.40 -5.18 7.48
C ILE A 207 8.49 -6.39 8.40
N ARG A 208 7.83 -6.27 9.55
CA ARG A 208 7.68 -7.33 10.52
C ARG A 208 6.30 -7.97 10.38
N PRO A 209 6.21 -9.29 10.09
CA PRO A 209 4.95 -9.99 10.00
C PRO A 209 4.31 -10.15 11.39
N PRO A 210 2.99 -10.34 11.43
CA PRO A 210 2.24 -10.45 12.67
C PRO A 210 2.69 -11.67 13.48
N SER A 211 2.91 -11.46 14.79
CA SER A 211 3.25 -12.55 15.70
C SER A 211 1.99 -13.35 16.07
N PRO A 212 2.01 -14.70 15.95
CA PRO A 212 0.87 -15.55 16.32
C PRO A 212 0.60 -15.58 17.83
N LEU A 213 1.55 -15.13 18.65
CA LEU A 213 1.41 -15.04 20.11
C LEU A 213 0.76 -13.72 20.56
N SER A 214 0.67 -12.73 19.67
CA SER A 214 0.07 -11.43 20.00
C SER A 214 -1.46 -11.50 19.99
N PRO A 215 -2.16 -10.95 21.00
CA PRO A 215 -3.63 -10.92 21.02
C PRO A 215 -4.23 -10.06 19.90
N ALA A 216 -3.44 -9.13 19.33
CA ALA A 216 -3.78 -8.37 18.14
C ALA A 216 -2.66 -8.56 17.11
N PRO A 217 -2.86 -9.39 16.07
CA PRO A 217 -1.86 -9.57 15.03
C PRO A 217 -1.83 -8.32 14.13
N THR A 218 -0.74 -7.56 14.21
CA THR A 218 -0.48 -6.37 13.40
C THR A 218 0.74 -6.59 12.51
N LEU A 219 0.62 -6.27 11.23
CA LEU A 219 1.76 -6.12 10.33
C LEU A 219 2.41 -4.76 10.63
N THR A 220 3.68 -4.74 11.00
CA THR A 220 4.39 -3.50 11.34
C THR A 220 5.40 -3.17 10.26
N LEU A 221 5.26 -1.99 9.65
CA LEU A 221 6.25 -1.42 8.75
C LEU A 221 7.02 -0.35 9.51
N THR A 222 8.35 -0.46 9.54
CA THR A 222 9.23 0.49 10.23
C THR A 222 10.21 1.08 9.23
N ILE A 223 10.31 2.40 9.22
CA ILE A 223 11.34 3.12 8.48
C ILE A 223 12.54 3.31 9.42
N SER A 224 13.74 2.91 8.98
CA SER A 224 14.96 3.05 9.78
C SER A 224 15.20 4.53 10.15
N PRO A 225 15.55 4.84 11.42
CA PRO A 225 15.84 6.20 11.84
C PRO A 225 17.10 6.77 11.17
N ASN A 226 17.96 5.89 10.64
CA ASN A 226 19.16 6.25 9.90
C ASN A 226 18.83 6.38 8.41
N PHE A 227 18.19 7.49 8.04
CA PHE A 227 17.86 7.80 6.66
C PHE A 227 18.61 9.04 6.16
N VAL A 228 18.89 9.06 4.86
CA VAL A 228 19.40 10.24 4.15
C VAL A 228 18.20 11.02 3.64
N LEU A 229 18.12 12.29 4.03
CA LEU A 229 17.08 13.23 3.61
C LEU A 229 17.74 14.55 3.26
N ASP A 230 17.79 14.82 1.96
CA ASP A 230 18.37 16.02 1.38
C ASP A 230 17.25 17.02 1.10
N LEU A 231 17.13 17.99 2.01
CA LEU A 231 16.16 19.08 1.93
C LEU A 231 16.89 20.39 1.72
N THR A 232 16.63 21.04 0.60
CA THR A 232 17.05 22.42 0.37
C THR A 232 15.92 23.34 0.80
N THR A 233 16.18 24.18 1.80
CA THR A 233 15.25 25.22 2.22
C THR A 233 15.81 26.58 1.77
N THR A 234 14.96 27.51 1.39
CA THR A 234 15.32 28.91 1.20
C THR A 234 14.28 29.79 1.89
N SER A 235 14.71 30.81 2.62
CA SER A 235 13.77 31.70 3.33
C SER A 235 14.08 33.17 3.08
N LEU A 236 13.04 33.96 2.85
CA LEU A 236 13.08 35.41 2.72
C LEU A 236 12.24 36.06 3.84
N MET A 237 12.80 37.05 4.52
CA MET A 237 12.15 37.78 5.60
C MET A 237 12.36 39.29 5.40
N GLY A 238 11.27 40.02 5.12
CA GLY A 238 11.28 41.48 4.92
C GLY A 238 11.85 41.97 3.57
N SER A 239 11.97 43.29 3.41
CA SER A 239 12.35 43.95 2.13
C SER A 239 13.86 43.96 1.83
N ARG A 240 14.70 43.61 2.80
CA ARG A 240 16.16 43.54 2.69
C ARG A 240 16.68 42.37 3.54
N ALA A 241 16.83 41.21 2.91
CA ALA A 241 17.22 39.98 3.59
C ALA A 241 18.65 40.08 4.15
N LYS A 242 18.79 40.37 5.45
CA LYS A 242 20.01 40.09 6.21
C LYS A 242 19.69 40.00 7.70
N LEU A 243 18.96 38.95 8.09
CA LEU A 243 19.02 38.51 9.49
C LEU A 243 20.12 37.47 9.64
N ALA A 244 20.96 37.69 10.64
CA ALA A 244 22.13 36.89 10.96
C ALA A 244 21.83 35.41 11.32
N ASN A 245 20.56 34.97 11.33
CA ASN A 245 20.14 33.66 11.83
C ASN A 245 19.37 32.81 10.81
N VAL A 246 19.36 33.17 9.52
CA VAL A 246 18.71 32.39 8.45
C VAL A 246 19.15 30.91 8.44
N PRO A 247 20.46 30.55 8.57
CA PRO A 247 20.89 29.15 8.59
C PRO A 247 20.27 28.32 9.73
N LYS A 248 20.04 28.90 10.91
CA LYS A 248 19.46 28.19 12.06
C LYS A 248 18.02 27.75 11.80
N LEU A 249 17.25 28.53 11.04
CA LEU A 249 15.88 28.17 10.66
C LEU A 249 15.87 26.98 9.70
N HIS A 250 16.81 26.94 8.75
CA HIS A 250 16.95 25.83 7.81
C HIS A 250 17.26 24.52 8.55
N GLU A 251 18.24 24.57 9.45
CA GLU A 251 18.57 23.45 10.34
C GLU A 251 17.38 23.03 11.22
N LEU A 252 16.62 24.00 11.76
CA LEU A 252 15.44 23.70 12.57
C LEU A 252 14.36 22.98 11.77
N ILE A 253 14.08 23.42 10.55
CA ILE A 253 13.10 22.79 9.68
C ILE A 253 13.56 21.39 9.30
N GLN A 254 14.81 21.23 8.90
CA GLN A 254 15.38 19.92 8.56
C GLN A 254 15.33 18.97 9.77
N HIS A 255 15.72 19.43 10.95
CA HIS A 255 15.63 18.66 12.19
C HIS A 255 14.19 18.32 12.55
N GLN A 256 13.25 19.25 12.40
CA GLN A 256 11.85 19.02 12.71
C GLN A 256 11.21 18.00 11.74
N VAL A 257 11.51 18.09 10.44
CA VAL A 257 11.06 17.08 9.47
C VAL A 257 11.65 15.72 9.81
N ARG A 258 12.97 15.66 10.11
CA ARG A 258 13.62 14.41 10.52
C ARG A 258 13.00 13.81 11.77
N ARG A 259 12.75 14.64 12.79
CA ARG A 259 12.08 14.23 14.04
C ARG A 259 10.68 13.70 13.77
N VAL A 260 9.88 14.41 12.99
CA VAL A 260 8.51 13.98 12.66
C VAL A 260 8.53 12.65 11.91
N LEU A 261 9.40 12.49 10.93
CA LEU A 261 9.57 11.23 10.22
C LEU A 261 10.00 10.10 11.16
N ALA A 262 11.01 10.31 12.00
CA ALA A 262 11.46 9.31 12.97
C ALA A 262 10.36 8.91 13.97
N THR A 263 9.52 9.86 14.41
CA THR A 263 8.40 9.58 15.32
C THR A 263 7.25 8.83 14.66
N ARG A 264 7.02 9.05 13.36
CA ARG A 264 5.93 8.44 12.58
C ARG A 264 6.42 7.31 11.66
N ALA A 265 7.65 6.86 11.86
CA ALA A 265 8.31 5.86 11.03
C ALA A 265 7.71 4.45 11.17
N THR A 266 6.91 4.22 12.21
CA THR A 266 6.28 2.92 12.48
C THR A 266 4.80 2.98 12.11
N PHE A 267 4.41 2.16 11.15
CA PHE A 267 3.04 1.99 10.68
C PHE A 267 2.55 0.60 11.06
N ASN A 268 1.46 0.54 11.82
CA ASN A 268 0.84 -0.73 12.23
C ASN A 268 -0.43 -0.95 11.43
N PHE A 269 -0.47 -2.03 10.66
CA PHE A 269 -1.63 -2.48 9.90
C PHE A 269 -2.28 -3.67 10.62
N PRO A 270 -3.39 -3.49 11.35
CA PRO A 270 -4.08 -4.59 12.00
C PRO A 270 -4.69 -5.53 10.96
N LEU A 271 -4.59 -6.84 11.17
CA LEU A 271 -5.23 -7.80 10.27
C LEU A 271 -6.77 -7.68 10.38
N PRO A 272 -7.48 -7.54 9.26
CA PRO A 272 -8.93 -7.41 9.27
C PRO A 272 -9.57 -8.71 9.77
N GLY A 273 -10.51 -8.61 10.72
CA GLY A 273 -11.32 -9.74 11.20
C GLY A 273 -10.68 -10.65 12.26
N LEU A 274 -9.40 -10.45 12.61
CA LEU A 274 -8.70 -11.24 13.63
C LEU A 274 -8.45 -10.49 14.95
N SER A 275 -8.78 -9.21 14.99
CA SER A 275 -8.83 -8.43 16.23
C SER A 275 -10.22 -8.55 16.85
N HIS A 276 -10.34 -9.15 18.04
CA HIS A 276 -11.57 -9.01 18.82
C HIS A 276 -11.85 -7.52 18.98
N ALA A 277 -13.05 -7.08 18.58
CA ALA A 277 -13.48 -5.69 18.42
C ALA A 277 -13.37 -4.78 19.65
N SER A 278 -12.85 -5.27 20.78
CA SER A 278 -12.72 -4.54 22.04
C SER A 278 -11.42 -3.73 22.20
N GLN A 279 -10.39 -3.94 21.35
CA GLN A 279 -9.09 -3.27 21.51
C GLN A 279 -8.75 -2.18 20.46
N ILE A 280 -9.49 -2.11 19.35
CA ILE A 280 -9.24 -1.14 18.26
C ILE A 280 -9.28 0.33 18.75
N ASN A 281 -10.04 0.63 19.81
CA ASN A 281 -10.16 1.98 20.35
C ASN A 281 -9.02 2.42 21.29
N LYS A 282 -8.13 1.52 21.75
CA LYS A 282 -7.04 1.90 22.67
C LYS A 282 -5.76 2.29 21.94
N ASP A 283 -5.42 1.63 20.84
CA ASP A 283 -4.14 1.87 20.16
C ASP A 283 -4.17 3.00 19.11
N ILE A 284 -5.35 3.50 18.75
CA ILE A 284 -5.49 4.68 17.87
C ILE A 284 -5.29 5.99 18.64
N LYS A 285 -5.25 5.95 19.99
CA LYS A 285 -5.22 7.15 20.83
C LYS A 285 -3.97 7.28 21.73
N SER A 286 -2.96 6.43 21.57
CA SER A 286 -1.67 6.57 22.27
C SER A 286 -0.56 7.04 21.34
#